data_AF-A0AAN8AE16-F1
#
_entry.id   AF-A0AAN8AE16-F1
#
_cell.length_a   1.000
_cell.length_b   1.000
_cell.length_c   1.000
_cell.angle_alpha   90.00
_cell.angle_beta   90.00
_cell.angle_gamma   90.00
#
_symmetry.space_group_name_H-M   'P 1'
#
loop_
_entity.id
_entity.type
_entity.pdbx_description
1 polymer ?
#
loop_
_entity_poly.entity_id
_entity_poly.type
_entity_poly.pdbx_seq_one_letter_code
_entity_poly.pdbx_strand_id
1 'polypeptide(L)'
;MIAFDRIATEPGWDNDAVSQSSSLKQKLNDFDFMFMLAIFQTIFGLTEPLFQILQSKTLDIRQCDERVTGTLNALKALRSTETFSRLYENTVQTVGIPNERRKRSRPAWRDFDVGASMGGDLADTGSTDSYRRIFFQILDNIVQHMTLRFQDMINLSFFRVLDNAVFKTYSESGFPSRDISQLIETYPVFDEQRLRNELQVIYADPLFHKPPAELLTMLIKDELTSSLSEVCKLLRLMLTIPATSTSAERSFSCL
;
A
#
# COMPACT_ATOMS: atom_id res chain seq x y z
N MET A 1 -9.05 -22.46 -15.97
CA MET A 1 -9.73 -23.77 -15.85
C MET A 1 -9.58 -24.66 -17.10
N ILE A 2 -9.71 -24.11 -18.32
CA ILE A 2 -9.68 -24.87 -19.59
C ILE A 2 -8.41 -25.75 -19.75
N ALA A 3 -7.23 -25.27 -19.35
CA ALA A 3 -5.99 -26.06 -19.48
C ALA A 3 -5.96 -27.32 -18.61
N PHE A 4 -6.40 -27.23 -17.35
CA PHE A 4 -6.45 -28.38 -16.44
C PHE A 4 -7.50 -29.40 -16.87
N ASP A 5 -8.64 -28.92 -17.39
CA ASP A 5 -9.68 -29.79 -17.96
C ASP A 5 -9.20 -30.55 -19.18
N ARG A 6 -8.41 -29.92 -20.05
CA ARG A 6 -7.81 -30.58 -21.21
C ARG A 6 -6.80 -31.64 -20.80
N ILE A 7 -5.93 -31.36 -19.83
CA ILE A 7 -4.97 -32.37 -19.32
C ILE A 7 -5.70 -33.56 -18.68
N ALA A 8 -6.84 -33.33 -18.03
CA ALA A 8 -7.61 -34.40 -17.38
C ALA A 8 -8.48 -35.23 -18.35
N THR A 9 -8.77 -34.74 -19.55
CA THR A 9 -9.72 -35.36 -20.49
C THR A 9 -9.13 -35.77 -21.83
N GLU A 10 -8.05 -35.12 -22.29
CA GLU A 10 -7.38 -35.48 -23.55
C GLU A 10 -6.48 -36.71 -23.35
N PRO A 11 -6.56 -37.71 -24.25
CA PRO A 11 -5.67 -38.86 -24.21
C PRO A 11 -4.23 -38.44 -24.60
N GLY A 12 -3.22 -39.00 -23.92
CA GLY A 12 -1.80 -38.76 -24.21
C GLY A 12 -0.97 -38.23 -23.04
N TRP A 13 -1.60 -37.89 -21.92
CA TRP A 13 -0.94 -37.52 -20.68
C TRP A 13 -0.72 -38.73 -19.77
N ASP A 14 0.37 -38.73 -18.99
CA ASP A 14 0.62 -39.78 -18.01
C ASP A 14 -0.32 -39.64 -16.79
N ASN A 15 -0.47 -40.74 -16.04
CA ASN A 15 -1.38 -40.78 -14.89
C ASN A 15 -0.99 -39.76 -13.81
N ASP A 16 0.30 -39.45 -13.69
CA ASP A 16 0.80 -38.48 -12.72
C ASP A 16 0.40 -37.05 -13.10
N ALA A 17 0.55 -36.64 -14.36
CA ALA A 17 0.12 -35.33 -14.84
C ALA A 17 -1.40 -35.16 -14.74
N VAL A 18 -2.18 -36.20 -15.08
CA VAL A 18 -3.64 -36.19 -14.93
C VAL A 18 -4.06 -36.01 -13.46
N SER A 19 -3.42 -36.75 -12.55
CA SER A 19 -3.69 -36.69 -11.12
C SER A 19 -3.30 -35.32 -10.53
N GLN A 20 -2.10 -34.82 -10.85
CA GLN A 20 -1.62 -33.52 -10.41
C GLN A 20 -2.50 -32.38 -10.93
N SER A 21 -2.85 -32.38 -12.22
CA SER A 21 -3.78 -31.42 -12.83
C SER A 21 -5.12 -31.38 -12.09
N SER A 22 -5.71 -32.55 -11.85
CA SER A 22 -6.98 -32.66 -11.13
C SER A 22 -6.88 -32.14 -9.69
N SER A 23 -5.79 -32.45 -8.99
CA SER A 23 -5.55 -31.98 -7.62
C SER A 23 -5.35 -30.46 -7.53
N LEU A 24 -4.66 -29.86 -8.50
CA LEU A 24 -4.46 -28.41 -8.61
C LEU A 24 -5.78 -27.71 -8.93
N LYS A 25 -6.56 -28.25 -9.87
CA LYS A 25 -7.90 -27.75 -10.19
C LYS A 25 -8.79 -27.74 -8.96
N GLN A 26 -8.76 -28.82 -8.17
CA GLN A 26 -9.52 -28.90 -6.92
C GLN A 26 -9.09 -27.83 -5.92
N LYS A 27 -7.79 -27.58 -5.75
CA LYS A 27 -7.28 -26.50 -4.88
C LYS A 27 -7.67 -25.10 -5.35
N LEU A 28 -7.63 -24.85 -6.66
CA LEU A 28 -8.01 -23.55 -7.24
C LEU A 28 -9.52 -23.29 -7.14
N ASN A 29 -10.33 -24.35 -7.04
CA ASN A 29 -11.77 -24.27 -6.83
C ASN A 29 -12.17 -24.47 -5.35
N ASP A 30 -11.21 -24.51 -4.43
CA ASP A 30 -11.49 -24.61 -3.00
C ASP A 30 -12.08 -23.30 -2.47
N PHE A 31 -13.03 -23.41 -1.54
CA PHE A 31 -13.69 -22.24 -0.96
C PHE A 31 -12.70 -21.30 -0.28
N ASP A 32 -11.76 -21.84 0.50
CA ASP A 32 -10.78 -21.01 1.22
C ASP A 32 -9.93 -20.22 0.23
N PHE A 33 -9.48 -20.87 -0.84
CA PHE A 33 -8.68 -20.21 -1.86
C PHE A 33 -9.44 -19.10 -2.58
N MET A 34 -10.66 -19.40 -3.06
CA MET A 34 -11.47 -18.44 -3.81
C MET A 34 -11.93 -17.26 -2.93
N PHE A 35 -12.25 -17.51 -1.66
CA PHE A 35 -12.58 -16.46 -0.72
C PHE A 35 -11.39 -15.53 -0.46
N MET A 36 -10.21 -16.09 -0.19
CA MET A 36 -8.99 -15.30 0.01
C MET A 36 -8.63 -14.53 -1.26
N LEU A 37 -8.78 -15.14 -2.44
CA LEU A 37 -8.54 -14.49 -3.73
C LEU A 37 -9.47 -13.29 -3.93
N ALA A 38 -10.76 -13.43 -3.60
CA ALA A 38 -11.73 -12.34 -3.71
C ALA A 38 -11.40 -11.17 -2.78
N ILE A 39 -10.95 -11.45 -1.55
CA ILE A 39 -10.47 -10.44 -0.60
C ILE A 39 -9.27 -9.70 -1.18
N PHE A 40 -8.22 -10.44 -1.58
CA PHE A 40 -6.99 -9.82 -2.06
C PHE A 40 -7.17 -9.10 -3.39
N GLN A 41 -8.04 -9.58 -4.29
CA GLN A 41 -8.39 -8.85 -5.51
C GLN A 41 -9.01 -7.49 -5.19
N THR A 42 -9.90 -7.43 -4.19
CA THR A 42 -10.53 -6.17 -3.76
C THR A 42 -9.49 -5.22 -3.17
N ILE A 43 -8.61 -5.74 -2.31
CA ILE A 43 -7.55 -4.95 -1.67
C ILE A 43 -6.55 -4.43 -2.70
N PHE A 44 -6.04 -5.29 -3.58
CA PHE A 44 -5.09 -4.93 -4.62
C PHE A 44 -5.67 -3.93 -5.61
N GLY A 45 -6.97 -4.02 -5.92
CA GLY A 45 -7.65 -3.02 -6.72
C GLY A 45 -7.59 -1.60 -6.11
N LEU A 46 -7.56 -1.49 -4.77
CA LEU A 46 -7.40 -0.21 -4.09
C LEU A 46 -5.94 0.22 -3.95
N THR A 47 -5.01 -0.72 -3.75
CA THR A 47 -3.58 -0.40 -3.52
C THR A 47 -2.77 -0.22 -4.79
N GLU A 48 -3.20 -0.79 -5.93
CA GLU A 48 -2.46 -0.71 -7.20
C GLU A 48 -2.20 0.73 -7.67
N PRO A 49 -3.19 1.65 -7.68
CA PRO A 49 -2.92 3.04 -8.08
C PRO A 49 -1.91 3.73 -7.17
N LEU A 50 -1.95 3.43 -5.86
CA LEU A 50 -0.96 3.95 -4.92
C LEU A 50 0.43 3.41 -5.24
N PHE A 51 0.57 2.12 -5.50
CA PHE A 51 1.85 1.50 -5.84
C PHE A 51 2.48 2.12 -7.10
N GLN A 52 1.67 2.42 -8.13
CA GLN A 52 2.14 3.10 -9.33
C GLN A 52 2.66 4.52 -9.05
N ILE A 53 1.99 5.27 -8.17
CA ILE A 53 2.40 6.63 -7.79
C ILE A 53 3.70 6.60 -6.99
N LEU A 54 3.81 5.68 -6.03
CA LEU A 54 5.02 5.51 -5.21
C LEU A 54 6.25 5.09 -6.03
N GLN A 55 6.04 4.52 -7.21
CA GLN A 55 7.09 4.15 -8.17
C GLN A 55 7.41 5.21 -9.22
N SER A 56 6.63 6.30 -9.28
CA SER A 56 6.87 7.35 -10.26
C SER A 56 8.21 8.04 -9.98
N LYS A 57 8.97 8.34 -11.04
CA LYS A 57 10.32 8.97 -10.93
C LYS A 57 10.27 10.40 -10.38
N THR A 58 9.12 11.04 -10.49
CA THR A 58 8.83 12.37 -9.97
C THR A 58 7.97 12.20 -8.74
N LEU A 59 8.58 12.07 -7.56
CA LEU A 59 7.78 11.98 -6.36
C LEU A 59 7.17 13.34 -6.05
N ASP A 60 5.90 13.50 -6.41
CA ASP A 60 5.08 14.58 -5.89
C ASP A 60 4.59 14.16 -4.50
N ILE A 61 5.28 14.67 -3.47
CA ILE A 61 5.00 14.36 -2.07
C ILE A 61 3.55 14.72 -1.70
N ARG A 62 2.94 15.73 -2.35
CA ARG A 62 1.53 16.07 -2.12
C ARG A 62 0.60 15.01 -2.65
N GLN A 63 0.78 14.62 -3.91
CA GLN A 63 -0.02 13.54 -4.50
C GLN A 63 0.19 12.23 -3.75
N CYS A 64 1.39 11.98 -3.24
CA CYS A 64 1.70 10.83 -2.41
C CYS A 64 0.87 10.83 -1.11
N ASP A 65 0.84 11.95 -0.37
CA ASP A 65 0.10 12.07 0.89
C ASP A 65 -1.41 11.94 0.73
N GLU A 66 -1.96 12.64 -0.26
CA GLU A 66 -3.38 12.54 -0.58
C GLU A 66 -3.77 11.11 -1.00
N ARG A 67 -2.92 10.43 -1.76
CA ARG A 67 -3.20 9.06 -2.22
C ARG A 67 -3.02 8.00 -1.15
N VAL A 68 -2.01 8.11 -0.30
CA VAL A 68 -1.86 7.23 0.86
C VAL A 68 -3.08 7.35 1.75
N THR A 69 -3.47 8.59 2.09
CA THR A 69 -4.62 8.86 2.95
C THR A 69 -5.93 8.36 2.33
N GLY A 70 -6.15 8.63 1.04
CA GLY A 70 -7.31 8.15 0.31
C GLY A 70 -7.40 6.62 0.27
N THR A 71 -6.28 5.94 0.03
CA THR A 71 -6.21 4.47 0.00
C THR A 71 -6.47 3.88 1.38
N LEU A 72 -5.89 4.45 2.44
CA LEU A 72 -6.15 4.04 3.83
C LEU A 72 -7.62 4.18 4.21
N ASN A 73 -8.26 5.28 3.82
CA ASN A 73 -9.68 5.49 4.08
C ASN A 73 -10.55 4.49 3.32
N ALA A 74 -10.21 4.19 2.06
CA ALA A 74 -10.89 3.17 1.27
C ALA A 74 -10.74 1.76 1.88
N LEU A 75 -9.55 1.38 2.33
CA LEU A 75 -9.30 0.11 3.03
C LEU A 75 -10.07 0.02 4.35
N LYS A 76 -10.14 1.11 5.12
CA LYS A 76 -10.98 1.18 6.33
C LYS A 76 -12.47 1.03 6.00
N ALA A 77 -12.94 1.58 4.88
CA ALA A 77 -14.32 1.45 4.44
C ALA A 77 -14.69 0.01 3.99
N LEU A 78 -13.73 -0.75 3.45
CA LEU A 78 -13.93 -2.18 3.17
C LEU A 78 -14.25 -2.99 4.42
N ARG A 79 -13.85 -2.52 5.60
CA ARG A 79 -14.05 -3.19 6.88
C ARG A 79 -15.51 -3.08 7.37
N SER A 80 -16.44 -3.57 6.56
CA SER A 80 -17.88 -3.57 6.83
C SER A 80 -18.48 -4.96 6.68
N THR A 81 -19.54 -5.22 7.44
CA THR A 81 -20.30 -6.47 7.35
C THR A 81 -20.92 -6.65 5.96
N GLU A 82 -21.35 -5.56 5.31
CA GLU A 82 -21.89 -5.58 3.95
C GLU A 82 -20.87 -6.08 2.93
N THR A 83 -19.63 -5.57 3.00
CA THR A 83 -18.55 -6.01 2.10
C THR A 83 -18.22 -7.48 2.33
N PHE A 84 -18.18 -7.92 3.59
CA PHE A 84 -18.01 -9.33 3.93
C PHE A 84 -19.11 -10.19 3.31
N SER A 85 -20.39 -9.86 3.55
CA SER A 85 -21.53 -10.64 3.03
C SER A 85 -21.48 -10.76 1.52
N ARG A 86 -21.22 -9.65 0.82
CA ARG A 86 -21.09 -9.65 -0.65
C ARG A 86 -19.99 -10.58 -1.14
N LEU A 87 -18.79 -10.52 -0.55
CA LEU A 87 -17.68 -11.37 -0.96
C LEU A 87 -17.93 -12.85 -0.63
N TYR A 88 -18.50 -13.12 0.54
CA TYR A 88 -18.83 -14.47 0.98
C TYR A 88 -19.90 -15.10 0.07
N GLU A 89 -21.01 -14.40 -0.16
CA GLU A 89 -22.10 -14.86 -1.03
C GLU A 89 -21.64 -15.09 -2.46
N ASN A 90 -20.85 -14.18 -3.03
CA ASN A 90 -20.27 -14.38 -4.37
C ASN A 90 -19.37 -15.62 -4.43
N THR A 91 -18.62 -15.90 -3.36
CA THR A 91 -17.78 -17.09 -3.28
C THR A 91 -18.65 -18.36 -3.19
N VAL A 92 -19.70 -18.34 -2.36
CA VAL A 92 -20.67 -19.43 -2.25
C VAL A 92 -21.35 -19.71 -3.58
N GLN A 93 -21.71 -18.67 -4.34
CA GLN A 93 -22.27 -18.82 -5.68
C GLN A 93 -21.28 -19.43 -6.68
N THR A 94 -19.97 -19.19 -6.51
CA THR A 94 -18.94 -19.63 -7.45
C THR A 94 -18.49 -21.07 -7.21
N VAL A 95 -18.29 -21.48 -5.95
CA VAL A 95 -17.71 -22.80 -5.61
C VAL A 95 -18.52 -23.61 -4.60
N GLY A 96 -19.68 -23.10 -4.16
CA GLY A 96 -20.54 -23.75 -3.17
C GLY A 96 -20.19 -23.36 -1.73
N ILE A 97 -20.89 -23.96 -0.77
CA ILE A 97 -20.69 -23.71 0.67
C ILE A 97 -19.33 -24.28 1.10
N PRO A 98 -18.59 -23.63 2.01
CA PRO A 98 -17.34 -24.17 2.51
C PRO A 98 -17.54 -25.58 3.07
N ASN A 99 -16.75 -26.53 2.57
CA ASN A 99 -16.75 -27.87 3.12
C ASN A 99 -16.32 -27.78 4.59
N GLU A 100 -17.12 -28.33 5.50
CA GLU A 100 -16.66 -28.58 6.86
C GLU A 100 -15.44 -29.49 6.76
N ARG A 101 -14.23 -28.90 6.84
CA ARG A 101 -13.00 -29.67 7.06
C ARG A 101 -13.30 -30.47 8.32
N ARG A 102 -13.52 -31.79 8.18
CA ARG A 102 -13.71 -32.72 9.28
C ARG A 102 -12.67 -32.34 10.33
N LYS A 103 -13.10 -31.67 11.41
CA LYS A 103 -12.24 -31.38 12.54
C LYS A 103 -11.70 -32.74 12.91
N ARG A 104 -10.41 -33.01 12.64
CA ARG A 104 -9.74 -34.18 13.19
C ARG A 104 -9.96 -34.04 14.68
N SER A 105 -10.86 -34.85 15.22
CA SER A 105 -11.25 -34.83 16.62
C SER A 105 -9.95 -35.04 17.39
N ARG A 106 -9.41 -33.94 17.91
CA ARG A 106 -8.33 -34.03 18.89
C ARG A 106 -8.97 -34.68 20.10
N PRO A 107 -8.42 -35.78 20.65
CA PRO A 107 -9.02 -36.42 21.81
C PRO A 107 -9.14 -35.36 22.90
N ALA A 108 -10.37 -35.06 23.29
CA ALA A 108 -10.62 -34.15 24.39
C ALA A 108 -9.97 -34.76 25.63
N TRP A 109 -9.05 -34.02 26.26
CA TRP A 109 -8.61 -34.29 27.61
C TRP A 109 -9.86 -34.21 28.50
N ARG A 110 -10.42 -35.37 28.84
CA ARG A 110 -11.50 -35.53 29.80
C ARG A 110 -10.89 -35.34 31.19
N ASP A 111 -11.06 -34.14 31.73
CA ASP A 111 -11.24 -33.90 33.17
C ASP A 111 -11.45 -32.40 33.42
N PHE A 112 -12.63 -31.89 33.06
CA PHE A 112 -13.28 -30.84 33.83
C PHE A 112 -14.76 -30.80 33.47
N ASP A 113 -15.57 -31.30 34.39
CA ASP A 113 -17.01 -31.42 34.31
C ASP A 113 -17.66 -30.13 34.82
N VAL A 114 -18.24 -29.31 33.93
CA VAL A 114 -19.35 -28.41 34.28
C VAL A 114 -20.30 -28.33 33.08
N GLY A 115 -21.50 -28.84 33.29
CA GLY A 115 -22.49 -29.09 32.26
C GLY A 115 -23.05 -27.84 31.57
N ALA A 116 -23.36 -28.03 30.29
CA ALA A 116 -24.48 -27.39 29.61
C ALA A 116 -24.76 -28.19 28.33
N SER A 117 -25.76 -29.07 28.39
CA SER A 117 -26.43 -29.55 27.19
C SER A 117 -27.74 -28.77 27.06
N MET A 118 -27.79 -27.86 26.10
CA MET A 118 -29.02 -27.31 25.54
C MET A 118 -28.85 -27.37 24.03
N GLY A 119 -29.52 -28.36 23.43
CA GLY A 119 -29.64 -28.49 22.00
C GLY A 119 -30.44 -27.33 21.42
N GLY A 120 -29.89 -26.77 20.34
CA GLY A 120 -30.58 -25.87 19.43
C GLY A 120 -29.89 -26.00 18.07
N ASP A 121 -30.67 -26.26 17.04
CA ASP A 121 -30.24 -26.36 15.64
C ASP A 121 -29.54 -25.06 15.17
N LEU A 122 -28.22 -24.98 15.38
CA LEU A 122 -27.34 -23.89 14.94
C LEU A 122 -26.16 -24.46 14.14
N ALA A 123 -26.47 -25.34 13.19
CA ALA A 123 -25.50 -25.89 12.26
C ALA A 123 -25.31 -24.96 11.05
N ASP A 124 -24.77 -23.74 11.24
CA ASP A 124 -24.12 -22.97 10.16
C ASP A 124 -23.38 -21.68 10.60
N THR A 125 -23.62 -21.19 11.82
CA THR A 125 -23.02 -19.91 12.26
C THR A 125 -21.51 -20.00 12.53
N GLY A 126 -20.97 -21.20 12.78
CA GLY A 126 -19.57 -21.39 13.13
C GLY A 126 -18.56 -21.22 11.98
N SER A 127 -18.91 -21.67 10.77
CA SER A 127 -18.06 -21.57 9.58
C SER A 127 -18.00 -20.13 9.08
N THR A 128 -19.18 -19.53 8.88
CA THR A 128 -19.34 -18.14 8.41
C THR A 128 -18.68 -17.14 9.37
N ASP A 129 -18.83 -17.32 10.70
CA ASP A 129 -18.17 -16.43 11.67
C ASP A 129 -16.63 -16.57 11.64
N SER A 130 -16.10 -17.76 11.33
CA SER A 130 -14.66 -17.95 11.13
C SER A 130 -14.14 -17.16 9.92
N TYR A 131 -14.82 -17.23 8.78
CA TYR A 131 -14.44 -16.45 7.59
C TYR A 131 -14.58 -14.94 7.83
N ARG A 132 -15.60 -14.53 8.58
CA ARG A 132 -15.79 -13.15 9.00
C ARG A 132 -14.64 -12.64 9.85
N ARG A 133 -14.17 -13.45 10.81
CA ARG A 133 -12.98 -13.13 11.63
C ARG A 133 -11.73 -12.98 10.76
N ILE A 134 -11.49 -13.92 9.84
CA ILE A 134 -10.35 -13.89 8.92
C ILE A 134 -10.39 -12.61 8.07
N PHE A 135 -11.54 -12.29 7.48
CA PHE A 135 -11.74 -11.08 6.69
C PHE A 135 -11.35 -9.81 7.47
N PHE A 136 -11.88 -9.64 8.67
CA PHE A 136 -11.56 -8.48 9.50
C PHE A 136 -10.10 -8.46 9.94
N GLN A 137 -9.52 -9.62 10.31
CA GLN A 137 -8.10 -9.70 10.68
C GLN A 137 -7.17 -9.31 9.53
N ILE A 138 -7.48 -9.72 8.30
CA ILE A 138 -6.69 -9.34 7.11
C ILE A 138 -6.72 -7.83 6.93
N LEU A 139 -7.92 -7.22 6.96
CA LEU A 139 -8.06 -5.78 6.80
C LEU A 139 -7.40 -5.01 7.94
N ASP A 140 -7.57 -5.46 9.18
CA ASP A 140 -6.98 -4.81 10.36
C ASP A 140 -5.45 -4.82 10.29
N ASN A 141 -4.84 -5.95 9.92
CA ASN A 141 -3.40 -6.04 9.72
C ASN A 141 -2.92 -5.12 8.61
N ILE A 142 -3.58 -5.13 7.45
CA ILE A 142 -3.16 -4.31 6.30
C ILE A 142 -3.29 -2.83 6.63
N VAL A 143 -4.40 -2.41 7.23
CA VAL A 143 -4.60 -1.01 7.64
C VAL A 143 -3.57 -0.60 8.68
N GLN A 144 -3.27 -1.44 9.67
CA GLN A 144 -2.25 -1.17 10.69
C GLN A 144 -0.87 -1.00 10.05
N HIS A 145 -0.43 -1.95 9.22
CA HIS A 145 0.87 -1.90 8.57
C HIS A 145 1.00 -0.71 7.61
N MET A 146 -0.05 -0.41 6.85
CA MET A 146 -0.08 0.78 5.98
C MET A 146 -0.01 2.06 6.81
N THR A 147 -0.75 2.14 7.93
CA THR A 147 -0.71 3.32 8.81
C THR A 147 0.68 3.53 9.40
N LEU A 148 1.30 2.47 9.93
CA LEU A 148 2.66 2.53 10.49
C LEU A 148 3.69 2.89 9.42
N ARG A 149 3.59 2.32 8.21
CA ARG A 149 4.54 2.55 7.11
C ARG A 149 4.60 4.01 6.66
N PHE A 150 3.47 4.72 6.73
CA PHE A 150 3.33 6.09 6.21
C PHE A 150 3.07 7.15 7.29
N GLN A 151 3.11 6.79 8.58
CA GLN A 151 2.85 7.73 9.68
C GLN A 151 3.77 8.96 9.65
N ASP A 152 5.04 8.76 9.28
CA ASP A 152 6.07 9.81 9.27
C ASP A 152 6.06 10.63 7.99
N MET A 153 5.21 10.29 7.02
CA MET A 153 5.12 11.03 5.77
C MET A 153 4.55 12.44 5.97
N ILE A 154 3.76 12.64 7.01
CA ILE A 154 3.31 13.97 7.46
C ILE A 154 4.51 14.86 7.80
N ASN A 155 5.60 14.29 8.33
CA ASN A 155 6.79 15.05 8.63
C ASN A 155 7.53 15.49 7.37
N LEU A 156 7.26 14.89 6.21
CA LEU A 156 7.84 15.27 4.92
C LEU A 156 7.07 16.41 4.23
N SER A 157 6.04 16.97 4.88
CA SER A 157 5.26 18.10 4.35
C SER A 157 6.12 19.32 4.02
N PHE A 158 7.26 19.49 4.70
CA PHE A 158 8.17 20.60 4.45
C PHE A 158 8.79 20.58 3.04
N PHE A 159 8.81 19.44 2.34
CA PHE A 159 9.28 19.40 0.95
C PHE A 159 8.39 20.17 -0.03
N ARG A 160 7.18 20.57 0.39
CA ARG A 160 6.33 21.50 -0.37
C ARG A 160 7.04 22.83 -0.66
N VAL A 161 8.05 23.20 0.12
CA VAL A 161 8.93 24.36 -0.11
C VAL A 161 9.60 24.32 -1.49
N LEU A 162 9.79 23.13 -2.08
CA LEU A 162 10.37 22.93 -3.42
C LEU A 162 9.33 22.56 -4.50
N ASP A 163 8.03 22.71 -4.22
CA ASP A 163 6.99 22.47 -5.21
C ASP A 163 6.89 23.63 -6.22
N ASN A 164 7.41 23.40 -7.42
CA ASN A 164 7.44 24.42 -8.48
C ASN A 164 6.05 24.94 -8.87
N ALA A 165 4.98 24.17 -8.66
CA ALA A 165 3.62 24.58 -9.02
C ALA A 165 3.12 25.76 -8.15
N VAL A 166 3.72 25.97 -6.97
CA VAL A 166 3.33 27.02 -6.02
C VAL A 166 4.38 28.11 -5.83
N PHE A 167 5.52 28.06 -6.54
CA PHE A 167 6.59 29.07 -6.41
C PHE A 167 6.10 30.49 -6.66
N LYS A 168 5.26 30.68 -7.69
CA LYS A 168 4.66 31.99 -7.97
C LYS A 168 3.82 32.50 -6.80
N THR A 169 3.01 31.65 -6.19
CA THR A 169 2.20 31.99 -5.02
C THR A 169 3.06 32.33 -3.80
N TYR A 170 4.15 31.60 -3.59
CA TYR A 170 5.11 31.87 -2.51
C TYR A 170 5.86 33.19 -2.71
N SER A 171 6.10 33.61 -3.95
CA SER A 171 6.68 34.93 -4.26
C SER A 171 5.71 36.08 -4.00
N GLU A 172 4.41 35.89 -4.26
CA GLU A 172 3.44 36.99 -4.27
C GLU A 172 2.75 37.24 -2.92
N SER A 173 2.43 36.19 -2.15
CA SER A 173 1.55 36.38 -0.98
C SER A 173 1.67 35.36 0.16
N GLY A 174 2.55 34.36 0.07
CA GLY A 174 2.56 33.28 1.07
C GLY A 174 3.87 32.54 1.24
N PHE A 175 4.94 33.21 1.68
CA PHE A 175 6.22 32.54 1.95
C PHE A 175 6.07 31.42 3.00
N PRO A 176 6.53 30.18 2.73
CA PRO A 176 6.25 29.00 3.53
C PRO A 176 7.11 28.92 4.81
N SER A 177 6.97 29.91 5.69
CA SER A 177 7.80 30.02 6.91
C SER A 177 7.62 28.82 7.86
N ARG A 178 6.40 28.31 8.00
CA ARG A 178 6.09 27.16 8.86
C ARG A 178 6.80 25.90 8.38
N ASP A 179 6.75 25.63 7.08
CA ASP A 179 7.38 24.46 6.47
C ASP A 179 8.90 24.52 6.61
N ILE A 180 9.50 25.72 6.47
CA ILE A 180 10.94 25.92 6.69
C ILE A 180 11.33 25.67 8.15
N SER A 181 10.58 26.18 9.11
CA SER A 181 10.85 25.91 10.54
C SER A 181 10.78 24.40 10.84
N GLN A 182 9.78 23.69 10.29
CA GLN A 182 9.68 22.24 10.44
C GLN A 182 10.84 21.48 9.78
N LEU A 183 11.31 21.93 8.60
CA LEU A 183 12.50 21.38 7.94
C LEU A 183 13.73 21.48 8.84
N ILE A 184 13.94 22.63 9.49
CA ILE A 184 15.11 22.87 10.35
C ILE A 184 15.03 22.04 11.64
N GLU A 185 13.84 21.92 12.23
CA GLU A 185 13.62 21.03 13.38
C GLU A 185 13.93 19.57 13.03
N THR A 186 13.56 19.12 11.83
CA THR A 186 13.78 17.74 11.38
C THR A 186 15.23 17.49 10.94
N TYR A 187 15.83 18.47 10.26
CA TYR A 187 17.19 18.40 9.71
C TYR A 187 17.99 19.64 10.16
N PRO A 188 18.64 19.60 11.33
CA PRO A 188 19.40 20.73 11.89
C PRO A 188 20.78 20.91 11.21
N VAL A 189 20.81 20.83 9.88
CA VAL A 189 21.98 20.97 9.01
C VAL A 189 21.90 22.21 8.11
N PHE A 190 20.73 22.86 8.08
CA PHE A 190 20.45 24.04 7.26
C PHE A 190 20.71 25.33 8.04
N ASP A 191 21.23 26.33 7.35
CA ASP A 191 21.21 27.72 7.82
C ASP A 191 19.86 28.33 7.46
N GLU A 192 19.02 28.61 8.47
CA GLU A 192 17.67 29.13 8.26
C GLU A 192 17.65 30.45 7.49
N GLN A 193 18.49 31.41 7.87
CA GLN A 193 18.46 32.75 7.29
C GLN A 193 18.92 32.69 5.84
N ARG A 194 19.99 31.94 5.59
CA ARG A 194 20.51 31.77 4.24
C ARG A 194 19.53 31.03 3.34
N LEU A 195 18.93 29.92 3.82
CA LEU A 195 17.94 29.16 3.07
C LEU A 195 16.74 30.04 2.70
N ARG A 196 16.23 30.86 3.63
CA ARG A 196 15.10 31.76 3.36
C ARG A 196 15.43 32.77 2.25
N ASN A 197 16.60 33.37 2.29
CA ASN A 197 17.04 34.34 1.27
C ASN A 197 17.22 33.68 -0.09
N GLU A 198 17.87 32.51 -0.14
CA GLU A 198 18.06 31.76 -1.37
C GLU A 198 16.71 31.33 -1.99
N LEU A 199 15.75 30.87 -1.18
CA LEU A 199 14.40 30.51 -1.65
C LEU A 199 13.61 31.71 -2.17
N GLN A 200 13.76 32.91 -1.59
CA GLN A 200 13.12 34.12 -2.13
C GLN A 200 13.56 34.40 -3.57
N VAL A 201 14.85 34.19 -3.88
CA VAL A 201 15.38 34.32 -5.25
C VAL A 201 14.76 33.28 -6.17
N ILE A 202 14.70 32.01 -5.73
CA ILE A 202 14.10 30.91 -6.51
C ILE A 202 12.62 31.17 -6.80
N TYR A 203 11.87 31.67 -5.82
CA TYR A 203 10.43 31.94 -5.99
C TYR A 203 10.17 33.13 -6.91
N ALA A 204 10.99 34.18 -6.82
CA ALA A 204 10.81 35.41 -7.59
C ALA A 204 11.15 35.26 -9.07
N ASP A 205 12.12 34.42 -9.43
CA ASP A 205 12.59 34.29 -10.81
C ASP A 205 11.97 33.04 -11.50
N PRO A 206 11.12 33.23 -12.54
CA PRO A 206 10.53 32.14 -13.32
C PRO A 206 11.54 31.19 -13.95
N LEU A 207 12.80 31.61 -14.14
CA LEU A 207 13.84 30.76 -14.67
C LEU A 207 14.06 29.51 -13.80
N PHE A 208 13.89 29.63 -12.48
CA PHE A 208 14.06 28.53 -11.52
C PHE A 208 12.81 27.69 -11.27
N HIS A 209 11.66 28.01 -11.90
CA HIS A 209 10.40 27.27 -11.73
C HIS A 209 10.43 25.95 -12.52
N LYS A 210 11.29 25.02 -12.08
CA LYS A 210 11.52 23.71 -12.70
C LYS A 210 11.36 22.59 -11.69
N PRO A 211 11.13 21.35 -12.14
CA PRO A 211 11.18 20.17 -11.28
C PRO A 211 12.51 20.10 -10.50
N PRO A 212 12.52 19.62 -9.24
CA PRO A 212 13.71 19.59 -8.38
C PRO A 212 14.97 18.99 -9.05
N ALA A 213 14.82 17.90 -9.82
CA ALA A 213 15.94 17.27 -10.52
C ALA A 213 16.53 18.17 -11.63
N GLU A 214 15.67 18.83 -12.40
CA GLU A 214 16.07 19.76 -13.46
C GLU A 214 16.66 21.04 -12.88
N LEU A 215 16.07 21.55 -11.79
CA LEU A 215 16.57 22.71 -11.07
C LEU A 215 17.99 22.44 -10.53
N LEU A 216 18.22 21.29 -9.88
CA LEU A 216 19.56 20.94 -9.42
C LEU A 216 20.56 20.84 -10.57
N THR A 217 20.15 20.26 -11.70
CA THR A 217 21.01 20.14 -12.90
C THR A 217 21.38 21.50 -13.46
N MET A 218 20.42 22.43 -13.54
CA MET A 218 20.66 23.82 -13.95
C MET A 218 21.63 24.52 -12.99
N LEU A 219 21.40 24.44 -11.68
CA LEU A 219 22.25 25.10 -10.68
C LEU A 219 23.70 24.62 -10.75
N ILE A 220 23.91 23.34 -11.07
CA ILE A 220 25.25 22.78 -11.30
C ILE A 220 25.85 23.33 -12.60
N LYS A 221 25.08 23.33 -13.69
CA LYS A 221 25.55 23.77 -15.01
C LYS A 221 25.92 25.26 -15.03
N ASP A 222 25.16 26.08 -14.32
CA ASP A 222 25.32 27.53 -14.28
C ASP A 222 26.27 27.98 -13.15
N GLU A 223 26.98 27.05 -12.50
CA GLU A 223 27.92 27.28 -11.39
C GLU A 223 27.33 28.01 -10.17
N LEU A 224 26.01 27.97 -10.01
CA LEU A 224 25.28 28.63 -8.92
C LEU A 224 25.29 27.84 -7.59
N THR A 225 25.92 26.67 -7.55
CA THR A 225 25.95 25.80 -6.36
C THR A 225 26.59 26.43 -5.12
N SER A 226 27.55 27.35 -5.29
CA SER A 226 28.19 28.08 -4.18
C SER A 226 27.30 29.22 -3.67
N SER A 227 26.59 29.89 -4.58
CA SER A 227 25.67 30.99 -4.29
C SER A 227 24.37 30.51 -3.63
N LEU A 228 23.80 29.42 -4.14
CA LEU A 228 22.53 28.81 -3.70
C LEU A 228 22.79 27.49 -2.96
N SER A 229 23.67 27.54 -1.97
CA SER A 229 24.22 26.36 -1.30
C SER A 229 23.21 25.62 -0.41
N GLU A 230 22.29 26.35 0.25
CA GLU A 230 21.26 25.76 1.09
C GLU A 230 20.15 25.14 0.23
N VAL A 231 19.73 25.80 -0.85
CA VAL A 231 18.79 25.25 -1.82
C VAL A 231 19.37 24.01 -2.48
N CYS A 232 20.66 24.00 -2.85
CA CYS A 232 21.32 22.81 -3.37
C CYS A 232 21.35 21.66 -2.35
N LYS A 233 21.61 21.95 -1.07
CA LYS A 233 21.51 20.95 0.01
C LYS A 233 20.10 20.39 0.12
N LEU A 234 19.08 21.25 0.05
CA LEU A 234 17.68 20.85 0.15
C LEU A 234 17.23 19.99 -1.05
N LEU A 235 17.63 20.39 -2.26
CA LEU A 235 17.38 19.60 -3.48
C LEU A 235 18.05 18.23 -3.41
N ARG A 236 19.30 18.16 -2.94
CA ARG A 236 19.98 16.88 -2.74
C ARG A 236 19.28 16.03 -1.69
N LEU A 237 18.86 16.60 -0.58
CA LEU A 237 18.10 15.89 0.45
C LEU A 237 16.80 15.31 -0.15
N MET A 238 16.02 16.13 -0.86
CA MET A 238 14.77 15.71 -1.49
C MET A 238 14.98 14.58 -2.51
N LEU A 239 16.02 14.69 -3.35
CA LEU A 239 16.31 13.70 -4.40
C LEU A 239 16.96 12.42 -3.86
N THR A 240 17.48 12.42 -2.64
CA THR A 240 18.14 11.26 -2.02
C THR A 240 17.24 10.52 -1.04
N ILE A 241 16.16 11.13 -0.54
CA ILE A 241 15.16 10.39 0.24
C ILE A 241 14.43 9.45 -0.71
N PRO A 242 14.61 8.12 -0.57
CA PRO A 242 13.85 7.17 -1.33
C PRO A 242 12.41 7.30 -0.87
N ALA A 243 11.58 7.89 -1.71
CA ALA A 243 10.16 8.07 -1.43
C ALA A 243 9.47 6.78 -0.96
N THR A 244 9.92 5.64 -1.49
CA THR A 244 9.64 4.31 -0.94
C THR A 244 10.79 3.35 -1.25
N SER A 245 10.95 2.31 -0.41
CA SER A 245 11.89 1.20 -0.63
C SER A 245 11.58 0.36 -1.89
N THR A 246 10.43 0.59 -2.54
CA THR A 246 9.92 -0.26 -3.63
C THR A 246 10.79 -0.24 -4.88
N SER A 247 11.48 0.87 -5.17
CA SER A 247 12.43 0.93 -6.28
C SER A 247 13.64 0.01 -6.06
N ALA A 248 14.12 -0.11 -4.81
CA ALA A 248 15.20 -1.02 -4.45
C ALA A 248 14.74 -2.49 -4.44
N GLU A 249 13.49 -2.77 -4.04
CA GLU A 249 12.94 -4.13 -4.00
C GLU A 249 12.78 -4.77 -5.40
N ARG A 250 12.52 -4.00 -6.47
CA ARG A 250 12.50 -4.53 -7.85
C ARG A 250 13.85 -5.08 -8.30
N SER A 251 14.95 -4.44 -7.88
CA SER A 251 16.32 -4.93 -8.11
C SER A 251 16.58 -6.27 -7.40
N PHE A 252 15.98 -6.47 -6.23
CA PHE A 252 16.13 -7.72 -5.46
C PHE A 252 15.22 -8.84 -5.94
N SER A 253 14.05 -8.55 -6.53
CA SER A 253 13.19 -9.58 -7.13
C SER A 253 13.74 -10.18 -8.44
N CYS A 254 14.80 -9.59 -9.00
CA CYS A 254 15.54 -10.13 -10.15
C CYS A 254 16.86 -10.82 -9.77
N LEU A 255 17.19 -10.92 -8.47
CA LEU A 255 18.32 -11.68 -7.93
C LEU A 255 17.84 -12.95 -7.24
#